data_AF-A0A7X8WIR4-F1
#
_entry.id   AF-A0A7X8WIR4-F1
#
_cell.length_a   1.000
_cell.length_b   1.000
_cell.length_c   1.000
_cell.angle_alpha   90.00
_cell.angle_beta   90.00
_cell.angle_gamma   90.00
#
_symmetry.space_group_name_H-M   'P 1'
#
loop_
_entity.id
_entity.type
_entity.pdbx_description
1 polymer ?
#
loop_
_entity_poly.entity_id
_entity_poly.type
_entity_poly.pdbx_seq_one_letter_code
_entity_poly.pdbx_strand_id
1 'polypeptide(L)'
;MKHNELYYQKLELTTVLEELSQFAQIPLAKEKALLLEPLNDLLKLNQELDATDEALVITMRLGRAHVYISSDYLRIVELAQKGAVLSPLELYETVRLYDTVKGNYRHLASLIKDRIGCQYYQELVNQLSLNETFDKKLRKSVDDTGYVLDEA
;
A
#
# COMPACT_ATOMS: atom_id res chain seq x y z
N MET A 1 22.98 -22.76 -0.32
CA MET A 1 21.92 -22.01 -1.02
C MET A 1 21.25 -22.76 -2.19
N LYS A 2 21.93 -23.64 -2.94
CA LYS A 2 21.35 -24.32 -4.13
C LYS A 2 20.26 -25.40 -3.87
N HIS A 3 19.97 -25.78 -2.63
CA HIS A 3 19.09 -26.93 -2.37
C HIS A 3 17.59 -26.57 -2.40
N ASN A 4 17.21 -25.34 -2.00
CA ASN A 4 15.81 -24.92 -1.95
C ASN A 4 15.23 -24.51 -3.32
N GLU A 5 16.05 -24.01 -4.24
CA GLU A 5 15.61 -23.57 -5.57
C GLU A 5 14.95 -24.70 -6.37
N LEU A 6 15.47 -25.93 -6.28
CA LEU A 6 14.88 -27.09 -6.95
C LEU A 6 13.49 -27.43 -6.40
N TYR A 7 13.29 -27.28 -5.09
CA TYR A 7 11.98 -27.54 -4.46
C TYR A 7 10.99 -26.43 -4.81
N TYR A 8 11.42 -25.17 -4.82
CA TYR A 8 10.57 -24.04 -5.23
C TYR A 8 10.13 -24.16 -6.69
N GLN A 9 11.03 -24.62 -7.58
CA GLN A 9 10.67 -24.92 -8.96
C GLN A 9 9.67 -26.08 -9.06
N LYS A 10 9.87 -27.17 -8.32
CA LYS A 10 8.95 -28.32 -8.32
C LYS A 10 7.57 -27.99 -7.76
N LEU A 11 7.50 -27.07 -6.80
CA LEU A 11 6.26 -26.58 -6.21
C LEU A 11 5.67 -25.40 -6.98
N GLU A 12 6.30 -25.01 -8.10
CA GLU A 12 5.89 -23.87 -8.94
C GLU A 12 5.73 -22.56 -8.15
N LEU A 13 6.49 -22.40 -7.06
CA LEU A 13 6.38 -21.24 -6.17
C LEU A 13 6.60 -19.94 -6.95
N THR A 14 7.59 -19.91 -7.85
CA THR A 14 7.85 -18.74 -8.70
C THR A 14 6.62 -18.35 -9.52
N THR A 15 5.94 -19.31 -10.14
CA THR A 15 4.71 -19.07 -10.91
C THR A 15 3.60 -18.51 -10.02
N VAL A 16 3.41 -19.09 -8.83
CA VAL A 16 2.41 -18.61 -7.86
C VAL A 16 2.71 -17.16 -7.43
N LEU A 17 3.96 -16.82 -7.15
CA LEU A 17 4.35 -15.46 -6.79
C LEU A 17 4.19 -14.49 -7.96
N GLU A 18 4.48 -14.91 -9.18
CA GLU A 18 4.25 -14.12 -10.40
C GLU A 18 2.77 -13.80 -10.61
N GLU A 19 1.88 -14.78 -10.41
CA GLU A 19 0.43 -14.59 -10.48
C GLU A 19 -0.07 -13.67 -9.36
N LEU A 20 0.36 -13.91 -8.11
CA LEU A 20 0.04 -13.06 -6.96
C LEU A 20 0.44 -11.60 -7.22
N SER A 21 1.62 -11.38 -7.80
CA SER A 21 2.15 -10.05 -8.07
C SER A 21 1.26 -9.22 -9.02
N GLN A 22 0.44 -9.86 -9.86
CA GLN A 22 -0.48 -9.16 -10.76
C GLN A 22 -1.64 -8.49 -10.02
N PHE A 23 -1.94 -8.91 -8.79
CA PHE A 23 -2.99 -8.31 -7.96
C PHE A 23 -2.49 -7.12 -7.12
N ALA A 24 -1.18 -6.86 -7.10
CA ALA A 24 -0.60 -5.73 -6.40
C ALA A 24 -0.92 -4.40 -7.11
N GLN A 25 -1.44 -3.42 -6.36
CA GLN A 25 -1.83 -2.11 -6.92
C GLN A 25 -0.66 -1.14 -7.09
N ILE A 26 0.45 -1.36 -6.38
CA ILE A 26 1.62 -0.47 -6.38
C ILE A 26 2.90 -1.25 -6.67
N PRO A 27 3.91 -0.62 -7.33
CA PRO A 27 5.17 -1.29 -7.68
C PRO A 27 5.86 -1.97 -6.51
N LEU A 28 5.95 -1.29 -5.36
CA LEU A 28 6.57 -1.84 -4.15
C LEU A 28 5.88 -3.12 -3.65
N ALA A 29 4.55 -3.17 -3.71
CA ALA A 29 3.80 -4.36 -3.31
C ALA A 29 4.01 -5.52 -4.30
N LYS A 30 4.14 -5.21 -5.59
CA LYS A 30 4.46 -6.20 -6.63
C LYS A 30 5.84 -6.82 -6.38
N GLU A 31 6.84 -5.99 -6.10
CA GLU A 31 8.18 -6.45 -5.74
C GLU A 31 8.16 -7.34 -4.49
N LYS A 32 7.47 -6.88 -3.44
CA LYS A 32 7.32 -7.68 -2.21
C LYS A 32 6.66 -9.03 -2.44
N ALA A 33 5.65 -9.11 -3.30
CA ALA A 33 5.00 -10.37 -3.65
C ALA A 33 5.97 -11.33 -4.33
N LEU A 34 6.81 -10.84 -5.24
CA LEU A 34 7.81 -11.65 -5.96
C LEU A 34 8.95 -12.15 -5.05
N LEU A 35 9.22 -11.44 -3.95
CA LEU A 35 10.28 -11.74 -2.99
C LEU A 35 9.78 -12.49 -1.75
N LEU A 36 8.53 -12.96 -1.74
CA LEU A 36 8.02 -13.77 -0.63
C LEU A 36 8.79 -15.08 -0.52
N GLU A 37 9.22 -15.39 0.70
CA GLU A 37 9.91 -16.64 1.02
C GLU A 37 9.07 -17.48 2.00
N PRO A 38 9.13 -18.82 1.90
CA PRO A 38 8.49 -19.70 2.88
C PRO A 38 8.98 -19.41 4.30
N LEU A 39 8.04 -19.30 5.24
CA LEU A 39 8.34 -19.07 6.65
C LEU A 39 8.57 -20.39 7.38
N ASN A 40 9.60 -20.41 8.23
CA ASN A 40 9.91 -21.56 9.11
C ASN A 40 9.53 -21.29 10.58
N ASP A 41 9.08 -20.08 10.90
CA ASP A 41 8.59 -19.71 12.22
C ASP A 41 7.06 -19.87 12.24
N LEU A 42 6.58 -20.85 13.02
CA LEU A 42 5.15 -21.16 13.13
C LEU A 42 4.33 -20.01 13.72
N LEU A 43 4.88 -19.25 14.67
CA LEU A 43 4.15 -18.13 15.27
C LEU A 43 3.93 -17.04 14.23
N LYS A 44 4.98 -16.70 13.48
CA LYS A 44 4.89 -15.71 12.39
C LYS A 44 3.96 -16.20 11.28
N LEU A 45 4.05 -17.47 10.90
CA LEU A 45 3.19 -18.06 9.88
C LEU A 45 1.70 -17.94 10.23
N ASN A 46 1.34 -18.29 11.47
CA ASN A 46 -0.05 -18.19 11.91
C ASN A 46 -0.54 -16.73 11.91
N GLN A 47 0.29 -15.78 12.33
CA GLN A 47 -0.06 -14.36 12.28
C GLN A 47 -0.33 -13.86 10.85
N GLU A 48 0.49 -14.25 9.87
CA GLU A 48 0.29 -13.87 8.46
C GLU A 48 -0.98 -14.52 7.86
N LEU A 49 -1.29 -15.76 8.26
CA LEU A 49 -2.52 -16.45 7.86
C LEU A 49 -3.76 -15.76 8.47
N ASP A 50 -3.73 -15.47 9.76
CA ASP A 50 -4.83 -14.76 10.45
C ASP A 50 -5.07 -13.36 9.83
N ALA A 51 -4.00 -12.63 9.50
CA ALA A 51 -4.09 -11.35 8.82
C ALA A 51 -4.68 -11.48 7.39
N THR A 52 -4.34 -12.56 6.67
CA THR A 52 -4.87 -12.86 5.34
C THR A 52 -6.36 -13.20 5.39
N ASP A 53 -6.78 -14.02 6.37
CA ASP A 53 -8.18 -14.37 6.58
C ASP A 53 -9.01 -13.13 6.97
N GLU A 54 -8.47 -12.26 7.83
CA GLU A 54 -9.09 -10.98 8.16
C GLU A 54 -9.28 -10.11 6.90
N ALA A 55 -8.24 -9.97 6.08
CA ALA A 55 -8.30 -9.18 4.84
C ALA A 55 -9.34 -9.72 3.85
N LEU A 56 -9.51 -11.04 3.76
CA LEU A 56 -10.56 -11.67 2.96
C LEU A 56 -11.95 -11.31 3.49
N VAL A 57 -12.18 -11.43 4.80
CA VAL A 57 -13.46 -11.08 5.43
C VAL A 57 -13.81 -9.60 5.18
N ILE A 58 -12.85 -8.68 5.39
CA ILE A 58 -13.03 -7.25 5.11
C ILE A 58 -13.43 -7.06 3.64
N THR A 59 -12.68 -7.66 2.72
CA THR A 59 -12.90 -7.52 1.28
C THR A 59 -14.29 -7.98 0.85
N MET A 60 -14.78 -9.10 1.39
CA MET A 60 -16.11 -9.61 1.06
C MET A 60 -17.25 -8.75 1.64
N ARG A 61 -17.02 -8.05 2.76
CA ARG A 61 -18.08 -7.35 3.50
C ARG A 61 -18.19 -5.88 3.14
N LEU A 62 -17.06 -5.18 3.00
CA LEU A 62 -17.02 -3.74 2.73
C LEU A 62 -16.18 -3.38 1.49
N GLY A 63 -15.65 -4.37 0.78
CA GLY A 63 -14.75 -4.14 -0.34
C GLY A 63 -13.29 -3.94 0.10
N ARG A 64 -12.45 -3.64 -0.88
CA ARG A 64 -11.00 -3.53 -0.68
C ARG A 64 -10.62 -2.22 0.03
N ALA A 65 -9.53 -2.27 0.78
CA ALA A 65 -8.84 -1.09 1.27
C ALA A 65 -8.52 -0.12 0.13
N HIS A 66 -8.61 1.18 0.42
CA HIS A 66 -8.33 2.22 -0.57
C HIS A 66 -6.83 2.31 -0.82
N VAL A 67 -6.41 2.24 -2.07
CA VAL A 67 -5.04 2.56 -2.50
C VAL A 67 -5.15 3.40 -3.76
N TYR A 68 -4.92 4.70 -3.62
CA TYR A 68 -5.03 5.62 -4.74
C TYR A 68 -3.69 5.92 -5.37
N ILE A 69 -2.55 5.71 -4.72
CA ILE A 69 -1.24 5.90 -5.37
C ILE A 69 -1.02 4.86 -6.48
N SER A 70 -0.22 5.20 -7.49
CA SER A 70 0.17 4.24 -8.54
C SER A 70 1.66 4.26 -8.86
N SER A 71 2.39 5.27 -8.37
CA SER A 71 3.82 5.41 -8.59
C SER A 71 4.68 4.67 -7.56
N ASP A 72 5.97 4.56 -7.86
CA ASP A 72 6.98 4.30 -6.85
C ASP A 72 7.22 5.57 -6.01
N TYR A 73 6.44 5.70 -4.94
CA TYR A 73 6.50 6.87 -4.07
C TYR A 73 7.84 6.98 -3.31
N LEU A 74 8.55 5.88 -3.07
CA LEU A 74 9.86 5.93 -2.41
C LEU A 74 10.86 6.71 -3.28
N ARG A 75 10.84 6.48 -4.60
CA ARG A 75 11.65 7.25 -5.54
C ARG A 75 11.39 8.75 -5.45
N ILE A 76 10.12 9.15 -5.31
CA ILE A 76 9.73 10.57 -5.18
C ILE A 76 10.31 11.16 -3.89
N VAL A 77 10.20 10.43 -2.78
CA VAL A 77 10.76 10.85 -1.49
C VAL A 77 12.29 10.97 -1.56
N GLU A 78 12.98 10.01 -2.17
CA GLU A 78 14.44 10.06 -2.34
C GLU A 78 14.90 11.26 -3.17
N LEU A 79 14.18 11.59 -4.25
CA LEU A 79 14.47 12.78 -5.05
C LEU A 79 14.31 14.06 -4.23
N ALA A 80 13.20 14.17 -3.48
CA ALA A 80 12.95 15.31 -2.61
C ALA A 80 14.04 15.46 -1.53
N GLN A 81 14.46 14.35 -0.91
CA GLN A 81 15.54 14.34 0.09
C GLN A 81 16.88 14.81 -0.48
N LYS A 82 17.15 14.53 -1.76
CA LYS A 82 18.34 15.01 -2.48
C LYS A 82 18.23 16.48 -2.92
N GLY A 83 17.12 17.15 -2.61
CA GLY A 83 16.88 18.54 -2.99
C GLY A 83 16.49 18.71 -4.47
N ALA A 84 16.07 17.64 -5.14
CA ALA A 84 15.58 17.73 -6.51
C ALA A 84 14.24 18.48 -6.57
N VAL A 85 14.01 19.19 -7.67
CA VAL A 85 12.71 19.81 -7.96
C VAL A 85 11.77 18.71 -8.45
N LEU A 86 10.69 18.47 -7.70
CA LEU A 86 9.65 17.52 -8.08
C LEU A 86 8.77 18.11 -9.18
N SER A 87 8.39 17.28 -10.13
CA SER A 87 7.39 17.63 -11.13
C SER A 87 6.00 17.77 -10.50
N PRO A 88 5.07 18.51 -11.13
CA PRO A 88 3.68 18.60 -10.68
C PRO A 88 2.99 17.23 -10.51
N LEU A 89 3.29 16.27 -11.39
CA LEU A 89 2.76 14.90 -11.28
C LEU A 89 3.31 14.16 -10.04
N GLU A 90 4.60 14.32 -9.73
CA GLU A 90 5.21 13.72 -8.53
C GLU A 90 4.66 14.37 -7.25
N LEU A 91 4.36 15.67 -7.28
CA LEU A 91 3.66 16.34 -6.17
C LEU A 91 2.22 15.85 -6.02
N TYR A 92 1.51 15.66 -7.14
CA TYR A 92 0.15 15.12 -7.14
C TYR A 92 0.08 13.68 -6.60
N GLU A 93 1.09 12.85 -6.81
CA GLU A 93 1.17 11.52 -6.17
C GLU A 93 1.16 11.62 -4.63
N THR A 94 1.69 12.70 -4.05
CA THR A 94 1.58 12.94 -2.59
C THR A 94 0.15 13.25 -2.17
N VAL A 95 -0.62 13.96 -3.00
CA VAL A 95 -2.05 14.19 -2.78
C VAL A 95 -2.80 12.86 -2.79
N ARG A 96 -2.54 11.99 -3.77
CA ARG A 96 -3.11 10.63 -3.84
C ARG A 96 -2.70 9.75 -2.66
N LEU A 97 -1.49 9.91 -2.14
CA LEU A 97 -1.06 9.23 -0.91
C LEU A 97 -1.90 9.69 0.28
N TYR A 98 -2.14 10.99 0.42
CA TYR A 98 -2.99 11.50 1.50
C TYR A 98 -4.46 11.11 1.35
N ASP A 99 -4.97 11.04 0.14
CA ASP A 99 -6.30 10.46 -0.10
C ASP A 99 -6.35 8.98 0.26
N THR A 100 -5.25 8.25 0.03
CA THR A 100 -5.13 6.84 0.42
C THR A 100 -5.24 6.71 1.93
N VAL A 101 -4.48 7.50 2.68
CA VAL A 101 -4.53 7.54 4.15
C VAL A 101 -5.93 7.91 4.66
N LYS A 102 -6.52 9.00 4.15
CA LYS A 102 -7.87 9.45 4.52
C LYS A 102 -8.95 8.40 4.20
N GLY A 103 -8.83 7.75 3.05
CA GLY A 103 -9.71 6.66 2.64
C GLY A 103 -9.66 5.49 3.62
N ASN A 104 -8.46 5.04 4.00
CA ASN A 104 -8.29 3.94 4.94
C ASN A 104 -8.80 4.27 6.36
N TYR A 105 -8.64 5.51 6.84
CA TYR A 105 -9.28 5.92 8.11
C TYR A 105 -10.81 5.84 8.06
N ARG A 106 -11.42 6.28 6.95
CA ARG A 106 -12.88 6.18 6.77
C ARG A 106 -13.32 4.72 6.66
N HIS A 107 -12.55 3.89 5.96
CA HIS A 107 -12.83 2.47 5.81
C HIS A 107 -12.77 1.75 7.17
N LEU A 108 -11.74 2.01 7.98
CA LEU A 108 -11.62 1.53 9.35
C LEU A 108 -12.81 1.97 10.23
N ALA A 109 -13.22 3.23 10.14
CA ALA A 109 -14.38 3.71 10.88
C ALA A 109 -15.67 2.95 10.52
N SER A 110 -15.87 2.62 9.23
CA SER A 110 -16.98 1.79 8.77
C SER A 110 -16.89 0.36 9.30
N LEU A 111 -15.71 -0.27 9.27
CA LEU A 111 -15.48 -1.61 9.83
C LEU A 111 -15.86 -1.68 11.32
N ILE A 112 -15.41 -0.70 12.10
CA ILE A 112 -15.72 -0.59 13.54
C ILE A 112 -17.23 -0.40 13.75
N LYS A 113 -17.86 0.50 12.99
CA LYS A 113 -19.30 0.76 13.06
C LYS A 113 -20.12 -0.51 12.79
N ASP A 114 -19.71 -1.30 11.80
CA ASP A 114 -20.40 -2.51 11.37
C ASP A 114 -19.98 -3.76 12.17
N ARG A 115 -19.12 -3.57 13.19
CA ARG A 115 -18.60 -4.63 14.09
C ARG A 115 -17.92 -5.77 13.33
N ILE A 116 -17.17 -5.44 12.29
CA ILE A 116 -16.35 -6.38 11.53
C ILE A 116 -14.97 -6.45 12.21
N GLY A 117 -14.49 -7.67 12.48
CA GLY A 117 -13.14 -7.89 13.01
C GLY A 117 -12.10 -7.35 12.05
N CYS A 118 -11.22 -6.47 12.55
CA CYS A 118 -10.25 -5.73 11.73
C CYS A 118 -9.00 -5.34 12.54
N GLN A 119 -8.54 -6.22 13.43
CA GLN A 119 -7.41 -5.90 14.31
C GLN A 119 -6.13 -5.64 13.51
N TYR A 120 -5.76 -6.52 12.58
CA TYR A 120 -4.54 -6.37 11.79
C TYR A 120 -4.63 -5.15 10.87
N TYR A 121 -5.77 -4.96 10.22
CA TYR A 121 -6.03 -3.77 9.40
C TYR A 121 -5.98 -2.48 10.22
N GLN A 122 -6.56 -2.48 11.43
CA GLN A 122 -6.53 -1.34 12.34
C GLN A 122 -5.10 -0.99 12.76
N GLU A 123 -4.27 -1.98 13.08
CA GLU A 123 -2.85 -1.78 13.42
C GLU A 123 -2.06 -1.15 12.26
N LEU A 124 -2.33 -1.58 11.02
CA LEU A 124 -1.71 -0.97 9.83
C LEU A 124 -2.17 0.47 9.60
N VAL A 125 -3.47 0.74 9.69
CA VAL A 125 -4.03 2.08 9.48
C VAL A 125 -3.56 3.06 10.56
N ASN A 126 -3.38 2.60 11.80
CA ASN A 126 -2.87 3.42 12.90
C ASN A 126 -1.40 3.85 12.74
N GLN A 127 -0.63 3.17 11.89
CA GLN A 127 0.75 3.57 11.55
C GLN A 127 0.80 4.64 10.46
N LEU A 128 -0.31 4.86 9.75
CA LEU A 128 -0.37 5.93 8.75
C LEU A 128 -0.39 7.29 9.45
N SER A 129 0.20 8.28 8.78
CA SER A 129 0.22 9.66 9.27
C SER A 129 -0.11 10.63 8.16
N LEU A 130 -0.70 11.75 8.55
CA LEU A 130 -1.14 12.78 7.63
C LEU A 130 -0.66 14.14 8.14
N ASN A 131 -0.02 14.90 7.25
CA ASN A 131 0.30 16.29 7.50
C ASN A 131 -0.75 17.18 6.83
N GLU A 132 -1.81 17.50 7.55
CA GLU A 132 -2.94 18.31 7.03
C GLU A 132 -2.51 19.70 6.55
N THR A 133 -1.45 20.28 7.16
CA THR A 133 -0.95 21.58 6.72
C THR A 133 -0.27 21.47 5.36
N PHE A 134 0.48 20.40 5.14
CA PHE A 134 1.14 20.14 3.87
C PHE A 134 0.14 19.74 2.78
N ASP A 135 -0.82 18.87 3.09
CA ASP A 135 -1.90 18.48 2.16
C ASP A 135 -2.67 19.73 1.65
N LYS A 136 -3.05 20.64 2.55
CA LYS A 136 -3.72 21.90 2.19
C LYS A 136 -2.89 22.79 1.28
N LYS A 137 -1.56 22.81 1.46
CA LYS A 137 -0.66 23.57 0.59
C LYS A 137 -0.57 22.93 -0.78
N LEU A 138 -0.34 21.62 -0.85
CA LEU A 138 -0.25 20.88 -2.11
C LEU A 138 -1.50 21.07 -2.98
N ARG A 139 -2.70 20.94 -2.39
CA ARG A 139 -3.99 21.09 -3.10
C ARG A 139 -4.27 22.50 -3.59
N LYS A 140 -3.59 23.51 -3.06
CA LYS A 140 -3.67 24.89 -3.59
C LYS A 140 -2.68 25.13 -4.73
N SER A 141 -1.64 24.30 -4.83
CA SER A 141 -0.55 24.47 -5.78
C SER A 141 -0.67 23.57 -7.01
N VAL A 142 -1.44 22.47 -6.92
CA VAL A 142 -1.59 21.48 -7.99
C VAL A 142 -3.08 21.15 -8.13
N ASP A 143 -3.60 21.20 -9.36
CA ASP A 143 -4.98 20.83 -9.67
C ASP A 143 -5.19 19.31 -9.76
N ASP A 144 -6.45 18.88 -9.87
CA ASP A 144 -6.84 17.47 -9.89
C ASP A 144 -6.32 16.68 -11.12
N THR A 145 -5.70 17.38 -12.07
CA THR A 145 -5.09 16.81 -13.28
C THR A 145 -3.56 16.83 -13.25
N GLY A 146 -2.95 17.35 -12.18
CA GLY A 146 -1.50 17.44 -12.04
C GLY A 146 -0.87 18.66 -12.73
N TYR A 147 -1.65 19.69 -13.07
CA TYR A 147 -1.12 20.98 -13.54
C TYR A 147 -1.01 21.98 -12.39
N VAL A 148 -0.07 22.93 -12.51
CA VAL A 148 0.13 23.98 -11.52
C VAL A 148 -0.98 25.02 -11.66
N LEU A 149 -1.61 25.40 -10.55
CA LEU A 149 -2.57 26.49 -10.53
C LEU A 149 -1.82 27.82 -10.55
N ASP A 150 -2.13 28.69 -11.51
CA ASP A 150 -1.47 30.00 -11.75
C ASP A 150 -1.61 31.02 -10.59
N GLU A 151 -2.29 30.67 -9.50
CA GLU A 151 -2.52 31.56 -8.34
C GLU A 151 -1.59 31.29 -7.13
N ALA A 152 -0.47 30.58 -7.32
CA ALA A 152 0.50 30.27 -6.27
C ALA A 152 1.38 31.45 -5.85
#